data_AF-A0A845AKB2-F1
#
_entry.id   AF-A0A845AKB2-F1
#
_cell.length_a   1.000
_cell.length_b   1.000
_cell.length_c   1.000
_cell.angle_alpha   90.00
_cell.angle_beta   90.00
_cell.angle_gamma   90.00
#
_symmetry.space_group_name_H-M   'P 1'
#
loop_
_entity.id
_entity.type
_entity.pdbx_description
1 polymer ?
#
loop_
_entity_poly.entity_id
_entity_poly.type
_entity_poly.pdbx_seq_one_letter_code
_entity_poly.pdbx_strand_id
1 'polypeptide(L)'
;MSDIAVRKPFVCEPVARRSFGRSQRIDERRTALREAAYIRRTHFTKAGRTLHDFTMRAEDLFVLLPIVPDNAPWWVSSPYLRWQMADEAADNAGTGDDTRAWHICGDLPPGLSNGQLVDRVEAMTRAALLPGIVAEIAIHTPQYQPNHAHILVASRVVGDRRYGETCTELHERLNIGLHETWNEWLS
;
A
#
# COMPACT_ATOMS: atom_id res chain seq x y z
N MET A 1 21.08 -15.15 21.44
CA MET A 1 20.80 -15.82 20.16
C MET A 1 19.84 -14.90 19.43
N SER A 2 20.33 -14.13 18.46
CA SER A 2 19.51 -13.21 17.70
C SER A 2 18.67 -14.01 16.72
N ASP A 3 17.35 -13.98 16.88
CA ASP A 3 16.44 -14.37 15.81
C ASP A 3 16.80 -13.53 14.58
N ILE A 4 17.34 -14.18 13.55
CA ILE A 4 17.56 -13.56 12.26
C ILE A 4 16.17 -13.24 11.75
N ALA A 5 15.78 -11.97 11.82
CA ALA A 5 14.55 -11.48 11.22
C ALA A 5 14.51 -11.99 9.77
N VAL A 6 13.50 -12.82 9.46
CA VAL A 6 13.32 -13.37 8.12
C VAL A 6 13.17 -12.19 7.18
N ARG A 7 14.18 -11.97 6.33
CA ARG A 7 14.15 -10.94 5.29
C ARG A 7 12.88 -11.14 4.46
N LYS A 8 12.13 -10.07 4.25
CA LYS A 8 11.07 -10.01 3.25
C LYS A 8 11.63 -9.20 2.08
N PRO A 9 12.39 -9.81 1.16
CA PRO A 9 13.03 -9.05 0.09
C PRO A 9 11.98 -8.23 -0.68
N PHE A 10 10.83 -8.85 -0.97
CA PHE A 10 9.67 -8.19 -1.56
C PHE A 10 8.44 -9.08 -1.44
N VAL A 11 7.30 -8.50 -1.10
CA VAL A 11 5.98 -9.15 -1.09
C VAL A 11 4.97 -8.20 -1.72
N CYS A 12 4.16 -8.68 -2.65
CA CYS A 12 3.04 -7.94 -3.24
C CYS A 12 1.76 -8.77 -3.07
N GLU A 13 0.84 -8.30 -2.24
CA GLU A 13 -0.39 -9.02 -1.93
C GLU A 13 -1.63 -8.18 -2.25
N PRO A 14 -2.69 -8.79 -2.80
CA PRO A 14 -3.96 -8.10 -2.94
C PRO A 14 -4.58 -7.91 -1.54
N VAL A 15 -5.07 -6.71 -1.28
CA VAL A 15 -5.99 -6.41 -0.17
C VAL A 15 -7.39 -6.75 -0.64
N ALA A 16 -7.82 -7.98 -0.41
CA ALA A 16 -9.10 -8.52 -0.83
C ALA A 16 -9.77 -9.25 0.35
N ARG A 17 -11.11 -9.30 0.36
CA ARG A 17 -11.86 -10.05 1.37
C ARG A 17 -11.66 -11.54 1.18
N ARG A 18 -11.53 -11.99 -0.07
CA ARG A 18 -11.33 -13.40 -0.41
C ARG A 18 -9.85 -13.67 -0.63
N SER A 19 -9.31 -14.65 0.11
CA SER A 19 -8.00 -15.20 -0.21
C SER A 19 -8.08 -16.08 -1.45
N PHE A 20 -7.15 -15.90 -2.39
CA PHE A 20 -6.98 -16.84 -3.51
C PHE A 20 -6.41 -18.18 -2.98
N GLY A 21 -7.18 -19.27 -3.02
CA GLY A 21 -6.74 -20.60 -2.54
C GLY A 21 -7.86 -21.57 -2.14
N ARG A 22 -7.49 -22.77 -1.65
CA ARG A 22 -8.39 -23.91 -1.31
C ARG A 22 -9.38 -23.66 -0.16
N SER A 23 -9.26 -22.54 0.55
CA SER A 23 -10.16 -22.15 1.65
C SER A 23 -10.63 -20.72 1.40
N GLN A 24 -11.84 -20.56 0.84
CA GLN A 24 -12.51 -19.26 0.66
C GLN A 24 -12.96 -18.70 2.02
N ARG A 25 -12.03 -18.40 2.91
CA ARG A 25 -12.35 -17.62 4.12
C ARG A 25 -12.49 -16.17 3.70
N ILE A 26 -13.65 -15.59 4.04
CA ILE A 26 -13.88 -14.16 3.93
C ILE A 26 -13.25 -13.52 5.17
N ASP A 27 -12.27 -12.64 4.97
CA ASP A 27 -11.73 -11.78 6.02
C ASP A 27 -12.20 -10.34 5.80
N GLU A 28 -13.27 -9.95 6.49
CA GLU A 28 -13.84 -8.61 6.42
C GLU A 28 -12.88 -7.52 6.92
N ARG A 29 -11.79 -7.90 7.61
CA ARG A 29 -10.80 -6.95 8.13
C ARG A 29 -9.80 -6.51 7.09
N ARG A 30 -9.66 -7.21 5.94
CA ARG A 30 -8.74 -6.84 4.87
C ARG A 30 -9.31 -5.69 4.04
N THR A 31 -9.26 -4.49 4.61
CA THR A 31 -9.71 -3.26 3.97
C THR A 31 -8.52 -2.37 3.60
N ALA A 32 -8.60 -1.67 2.47
CA ALA A 32 -7.59 -0.69 2.09
C ALA A 32 -7.48 0.41 3.15
N LEU A 33 -8.60 0.82 3.77
CA LEU A 33 -8.58 1.79 4.86
C LEU A 33 -7.81 1.30 6.09
N ARG A 34 -7.92 0.01 6.45
CA ARG A 34 -7.13 -0.59 7.53
C ARG A 34 -5.65 -0.62 7.19
N GLU A 35 -5.30 -1.07 5.98
CA GLU A 35 -3.89 -1.12 5.57
C GLU A 35 -3.28 0.28 5.49
N ALA A 36 -4.05 1.27 5.03
CA ALA A 36 -3.63 2.66 5.07
C ALA A 36 -3.36 3.14 6.50
N ALA A 37 -4.24 2.83 7.45
CA ALA A 37 -4.03 3.17 8.85
C ALA A 37 -2.78 2.48 9.42
N TYR A 38 -2.57 1.22 9.06
CA TYR A 38 -1.42 0.42 9.47
C TYR A 38 -0.10 1.00 8.96
N ILE A 39 0.02 1.29 7.66
CA ILE A 39 1.27 1.83 7.09
C ILE A 39 1.54 3.25 7.57
N ARG A 40 0.50 4.03 7.84
CA ARG A 40 0.58 5.39 8.42
C ARG A 40 0.82 5.39 9.93
N ARG A 41 0.80 4.23 10.59
CA ARG A 41 0.87 4.12 12.07
C ARG A 41 -0.12 5.07 12.77
N THR A 42 -1.35 5.12 12.24
CA THR A 42 -2.37 6.08 12.67
C THR A 42 -3.68 5.37 12.98
N HIS A 43 -4.71 6.16 13.28
CA HIS A 43 -6.10 5.73 13.25
C HIS A 43 -6.92 6.64 12.35
N PHE A 44 -8.06 6.14 11.88
CA PHE A 44 -9.07 6.98 11.25
C PHE A 44 -10.27 7.14 12.16
N THR A 45 -11.10 8.16 11.93
CA THR A 45 -12.31 8.40 12.72
C THR A 45 -13.52 8.55 11.81
N LYS A 46 -14.63 7.88 12.15
CA LYS A 46 -15.93 8.02 11.46
C LYS A 46 -17.02 8.24 12.49
N ALA A 47 -17.76 9.35 12.37
CA ALA A 47 -18.85 9.70 13.28
C ALA A 47 -18.45 9.61 14.78
N GLY A 48 -17.25 10.10 15.12
CA GLY A 48 -16.72 10.11 16.49
C GLY A 48 -16.19 8.76 16.99
N ARG A 49 -16.20 7.71 16.16
CA ARG A 49 -15.63 6.39 16.49
C ARG A 49 -14.27 6.21 15.83
N THR A 50 -13.29 5.79 16.63
CA THR A 50 -11.97 5.35 16.14
C THR A 50 -12.12 4.08 15.31
N LEU A 51 -11.51 4.08 14.13
CA LEU A 51 -11.38 2.97 13.21
C LEU A 51 -9.89 2.63 13.08
N HIS A 52 -9.55 1.35 13.21
CA HIS A 52 -8.22 0.80 12.94
C HIS A 52 -7.08 1.58 13.64
N ASP A 53 -6.88 1.34 14.93
CA ASP A 53 -5.85 2.05 15.69
C ASP A 53 -4.49 1.35 15.64
N PHE A 54 -3.50 2.02 15.04
CA PHE A 54 -2.11 1.56 14.93
C PHE A 54 -1.10 2.57 15.50
N THR A 55 -1.52 3.49 16.37
CA THR A 55 -0.63 4.54 16.90
C THR A 55 0.42 4.04 17.89
N MET A 56 0.29 2.81 18.41
CA MET A 56 1.26 2.22 19.34
C MET A 56 2.66 2.02 18.75
N ARG A 57 2.83 2.14 17.43
CA ARG A 57 4.11 2.03 16.72
C ARG A 57 4.36 3.27 15.85
N ALA A 58 3.87 4.43 16.27
CA ALA A 58 4.00 5.69 15.53
C ALA A 58 5.46 6.08 15.31
N GLU A 59 6.34 5.77 16.27
CA GLU A 59 7.77 6.03 16.22
C GLU A 59 8.51 5.23 15.13
N ASP A 60 7.93 4.13 14.64
CA ASP A 60 8.52 3.37 13.54
C ASP A 60 8.37 4.10 12.21
N LEU A 61 7.42 5.02 12.06
CA LEU A 61 7.17 5.71 10.80
C LEU A 61 8.22 6.79 10.57
N PHE A 62 9.07 6.60 9.56
CA PHE A 62 10.05 7.60 9.15
C PHE A 62 9.47 8.60 8.15
N VAL A 63 8.80 8.11 7.10
CA VAL A 63 8.27 8.97 6.04
C VAL A 63 6.96 8.42 5.52
N LEU A 64 6.12 9.32 5.03
CA LEU A 64 4.86 9.01 4.37
C LEU A 64 4.68 9.90 3.15
N LEU A 65 4.54 9.29 1.97
CA LEU A 65 4.49 9.99 0.69
C LEU A 65 3.29 9.51 -0.14
N PRO A 66 2.24 10.32 -0.28
CA PRO A 66 1.17 10.02 -1.21
C PRO A 66 1.63 10.33 -2.65
N ILE A 67 1.45 9.36 -3.56
CA ILE A 67 1.55 9.57 -5.00
C ILE A 67 0.12 9.71 -5.53
N VAL A 68 -0.22 10.92 -5.96
CA VAL A 68 -1.53 11.26 -6.51
C VAL A 68 -1.39 11.88 -7.90
N PRO A 69 -2.35 11.68 -8.81
CA PRO A 69 -2.36 12.38 -10.11
C PRO A 69 -2.42 13.91 -9.93
N ASP A 70 -1.77 14.67 -10.81
CA ASP A 70 -1.72 16.14 -10.71
C ASP A 70 -3.11 16.79 -10.73
N ASN A 71 -4.04 16.23 -11.52
CA ASN A 71 -5.43 16.68 -11.62
C ASN A 71 -6.38 15.82 -10.78
N ALA A 72 -5.90 15.27 -9.66
CA ALA A 72 -6.74 14.43 -8.81
C ALA A 72 -7.92 15.22 -8.22
N PRO A 73 -9.14 14.66 -8.21
CA PRO A 73 -10.29 15.27 -7.55
C PRO A 73 -10.05 15.38 -6.05
N TRP A 74 -10.71 16.37 -5.42
CA TRP A 74 -10.49 16.75 -4.02
C TRP A 74 -10.54 15.58 -3.01
N TRP A 75 -11.35 14.55 -3.29
CA TRP A 75 -11.50 13.40 -2.39
C TRP A 75 -10.22 12.57 -2.28
N VAL A 76 -9.37 12.58 -3.31
CA VAL A 76 -8.08 11.85 -3.31
C VAL A 76 -7.08 12.45 -2.34
N SER A 77 -7.16 13.76 -2.07
CA SER A 77 -6.26 14.45 -1.13
C SER A 77 -6.51 14.02 0.32
N SER A 78 -7.71 13.54 0.65
CA SER A 78 -8.01 12.97 1.96
C SER A 78 -7.62 11.49 2.01
N PRO A 79 -6.67 11.06 2.87
CA PRO A 79 -6.30 9.65 2.94
C PRO A 79 -7.46 8.77 3.39
N TYR A 80 -8.31 9.27 4.28
CA TYR A 80 -9.51 8.56 4.70
C TYR A 80 -10.44 8.30 3.51
N LEU A 81 -10.80 9.34 2.75
CA LEU A 81 -11.70 9.19 1.61
C LEU A 81 -11.06 8.37 0.49
N ARG A 82 -9.77 8.59 0.20
CA ARG A 82 -9.02 7.84 -0.81
C ARG A 82 -9.11 6.34 -0.59
N TRP A 83 -8.95 5.87 0.65
CA TRP A 83 -8.93 4.43 0.93
C TRP A 83 -10.31 3.86 1.25
N GLN A 84 -11.21 4.65 1.85
CA GLN A 84 -12.62 4.27 1.99
C GLN A 84 -13.28 4.06 0.62
N MET A 85 -13.05 4.96 -0.34
CA MET A 85 -13.62 4.82 -1.69
C MET A 85 -13.04 3.60 -2.43
N ALA A 86 -11.82 3.17 -2.12
CA ALA A 86 -11.24 1.96 -2.70
C ALA A 86 -11.96 0.72 -2.17
N ASP A 87 -12.27 0.70 -0.87
CA ASP A 87 -13.10 -0.32 -0.25
C ASP A 87 -14.51 -0.36 -0.85
N GLU A 88 -15.15 0.79 -1.02
CA GLU A 88 -16.50 0.91 -1.61
C GLU A 88 -16.52 0.49 -3.10
N ALA A 89 -15.47 0.82 -3.86
CA ALA A 89 -15.39 0.44 -5.27
C ALA A 89 -15.30 -1.10 -5.43
N ALA A 90 -14.50 -1.76 -4.60
CA ALA A 90 -14.41 -3.22 -4.59
C ALA A 90 -15.73 -3.87 -4.14
N ASP A 91 -16.39 -3.32 -3.12
CA ASP A 91 -17.68 -3.85 -2.64
C ASP A 91 -18.78 -3.74 -3.71
N ASN A 92 -18.70 -2.74 -4.61
CA ASN A 92 -19.66 -2.55 -5.70
C ASN A 92 -19.30 -3.32 -6.99
N ALA A 93 -18.10 -3.90 -7.11
CA ALA A 93 -17.63 -4.55 -8.34
C ALA A 93 -18.25 -5.94 -8.59
N GLY A 94 -18.97 -6.51 -7.63
CA GLY A 94 -19.57 -7.85 -7.74
C GLY A 94 -18.57 -8.98 -7.47
N THR A 95 -18.86 -10.19 -7.93
CA THR A 95 -18.17 -11.42 -7.50
C THR A 95 -16.81 -11.70 -8.15
N GLY A 96 -16.37 -10.89 -9.11
CA GLY A 96 -15.20 -11.18 -9.97
C GLY A 96 -13.87 -10.57 -9.52
N ASP A 97 -13.88 -9.39 -8.90
CA ASP A 97 -12.66 -8.70 -8.47
C ASP A 97 -12.91 -7.80 -7.25
N ASP A 98 -12.70 -8.37 -6.06
CA ASP A 98 -12.80 -7.68 -4.77
C ASP A 98 -11.47 -7.09 -4.30
N THR A 99 -10.49 -6.93 -5.19
CA THR A 99 -9.20 -6.31 -4.86
C THR A 99 -9.41 -4.83 -4.56
N ARG A 100 -9.19 -4.43 -3.31
CA ARG A 100 -9.35 -3.03 -2.84
C ARG A 100 -8.10 -2.21 -3.11
N ALA A 101 -6.95 -2.83 -2.93
CA ALA A 101 -5.63 -2.26 -3.14
C ALA A 101 -4.61 -3.40 -3.32
N TRP A 102 -3.39 -3.05 -3.71
CA TRP A 102 -2.20 -3.89 -3.61
C TRP A 102 -1.34 -3.38 -2.47
N HIS A 103 -1.01 -4.25 -1.52
CA HIS A 103 -0.08 -3.95 -0.45
C HIS A 103 1.26 -4.60 -0.76
N ILE A 104 2.24 -3.74 -1.00
CA ILE A 104 3.62 -4.13 -1.24
C ILE A 104 4.42 -3.85 0.03
N CYS A 105 5.31 -4.78 0.38
CA CYS A 105 6.25 -4.64 1.47
C CYS A 105 7.61 -5.16 1.03
N GLY A 106 8.67 -4.38 1.19
CA GLY A 106 10.03 -4.80 0.86
C GLY A 106 11.05 -4.24 1.83
N ASP A 107 12.04 -5.06 2.17
CA ASP A 107 13.21 -4.61 2.93
C ASP A 107 13.97 -3.54 2.13
N LEU A 108 14.66 -2.66 2.86
CA LEU A 108 15.50 -1.61 2.29
C LEU A 108 16.99 -1.95 2.49
N PRO A 109 17.87 -1.60 1.53
CA PRO A 109 19.30 -1.89 1.66
C PRO A 109 19.92 -1.08 2.81
N PRO A 110 20.82 -1.68 3.61
CA PRO A 110 21.51 -0.97 4.67
C PRO A 110 22.52 0.03 4.09
N GLY A 111 22.86 1.06 4.87
CA GLY A 111 23.95 2.00 4.53
C GLY A 111 23.59 3.14 3.59
N LEU A 112 22.38 3.17 3.02
CA LEU A 112 21.86 4.35 2.34
C LEU A 112 21.33 5.38 3.36
N SER A 113 21.50 6.66 3.02
CA SER A 113 20.84 7.73 3.78
C SER A 113 19.32 7.66 3.59
N ASN A 114 18.59 8.17 4.57
CA ASN A 114 17.13 8.22 4.52
C ASN A 114 16.58 8.95 3.29
N GLY A 115 17.25 10.00 2.82
CA GLY A 115 16.87 10.70 1.59
C GLY A 115 17.02 9.82 0.34
N GLN A 116 18.13 9.09 0.22
CA GLN A 116 18.34 8.15 -0.89
C GLN A 116 17.32 7.00 -0.89
N LEU A 117 16.94 6.51 0.29
CA LEU A 117 15.89 5.51 0.43
C LEU A 117 14.55 6.04 -0.08
N VAL A 118 14.18 7.25 0.35
CA VAL A 118 12.95 7.92 -0.10
C VAL A 118 12.94 8.11 -1.61
N ASP A 119 13.97 8.76 -2.17
CA ASP A 119 14.03 9.09 -3.58
C ASP A 119 13.96 7.84 -4.47
N ARG A 120 14.66 6.77 -4.05
CA ARG A 120 14.67 5.52 -4.81
C ARG A 120 13.35 4.78 -4.76
N VAL A 121 12.73 4.65 -3.57
CA VAL A 121 11.42 4.00 -3.42
C VAL A 121 10.35 4.79 -4.18
N GLU A 122 10.36 6.11 -4.09
CA GLU A 122 9.42 6.96 -4.83
C GLU A 122 9.60 6.79 -6.35
N ALA A 123 10.84 6.87 -6.86
CA ALA A 123 11.12 6.74 -8.29
C ALA A 123 10.69 5.37 -8.84
N MET A 124 11.03 4.27 -8.16
CA MET A 124 10.61 2.92 -8.56
C MET A 124 9.10 2.76 -8.52
N THR A 125 8.45 3.29 -7.48
CA THR A 125 6.98 3.24 -7.36
C THR A 125 6.34 4.00 -8.52
N ARG A 126 6.75 5.25 -8.77
CA ARG A 126 6.20 6.06 -9.88
C ARG A 126 6.39 5.41 -11.24
N ALA A 127 7.53 4.76 -11.48
CA ALA A 127 7.80 4.05 -12.73
C ALA A 127 6.88 2.82 -12.93
N ALA A 128 6.48 2.16 -11.84
CA ALA A 128 5.58 1.02 -11.88
C ALA A 128 4.09 1.40 -12.00
N LEU A 129 3.71 2.61 -11.58
CA LEU A 129 2.32 3.07 -11.64
C LEU A 129 1.86 3.40 -13.05
N LEU A 130 0.58 3.14 -13.31
CA LEU A 130 -0.13 3.59 -14.50
C LEU A 130 -0.76 4.97 -14.27
N PRO A 131 -1.02 5.75 -15.34
CA PRO A 131 -1.69 7.05 -15.22
C PRO A 131 -3.01 6.95 -14.46
N GLY A 132 -3.25 7.89 -13.54
CA GLY A 132 -4.49 7.93 -12.76
C GLY A 132 -4.57 6.93 -11.61
N ILE A 133 -3.54 6.11 -11.37
CA ILE A 133 -3.43 5.27 -10.18
C ILE A 133 -2.83 6.08 -9.02
N VAL A 134 -3.38 5.90 -7.83
CA VAL A 134 -2.83 6.47 -6.59
C VAL A 134 -2.05 5.42 -5.83
N ALA A 135 -1.00 5.87 -5.14
CA ALA A 135 -0.28 5.06 -4.18
C ALA A 135 0.07 5.84 -2.92
N GLU A 136 0.49 5.13 -1.90
CA GLU A 136 1.01 5.70 -0.68
C GLU A 136 2.20 4.88 -0.20
N ILE A 137 3.33 5.56 -0.07
CA ILE A 137 4.57 4.98 0.41
C ILE A 137 4.70 5.32 1.89
N ALA A 138 5.04 4.33 2.70
CA ALA A 138 5.49 4.53 4.07
C ALA A 138 6.83 3.82 4.26
N ILE A 139 7.84 4.50 4.80
CA ILE A 139 9.09 3.85 5.22
C ILE A 139 9.07 3.72 6.73
N HIS A 140 9.30 2.50 7.22
CA HIS A 140 9.41 2.21 8.64
C HIS A 140 10.87 1.93 9.02
N THR A 141 11.31 2.51 10.14
CA THR A 141 12.67 2.39 10.70
C THR A 141 12.61 1.90 12.16
N PRO A 142 12.14 0.66 12.39
CA PRO A 142 12.01 0.12 13.74
C PRO A 142 13.38 -0.16 14.39
N GLN A 143 13.45 -0.07 15.72
CA GLN A 143 14.71 -0.24 16.47
C GLN A 143 15.34 -1.64 16.31
N TYR A 144 14.54 -2.69 16.17
CA TYR A 144 14.99 -4.09 16.23
C TYR A 144 14.69 -4.91 14.96
N GLN A 145 14.30 -4.26 13.86
CA GLN A 145 14.02 -4.93 12.59
C GLN A 145 14.66 -4.14 11.45
N PRO A 146 14.90 -4.75 10.28
CA PRO A 146 15.36 -4.03 9.11
C PRO A 146 14.40 -2.89 8.74
N ASN A 147 14.96 -1.80 8.23
CA ASN A 147 14.18 -0.75 7.58
C ASN A 147 13.45 -1.37 6.39
N HIS A 148 12.19 -1.02 6.22
CA HIS A 148 11.35 -1.55 5.15
C HIS A 148 10.41 -0.47 4.65
N ALA A 149 9.99 -0.61 3.40
CA ALA A 149 8.96 0.21 2.81
C ALA A 149 7.66 -0.59 2.66
N HIS A 150 6.55 0.08 2.95
CA HIS A 150 5.23 -0.32 2.52
C HIS A 150 4.78 0.58 1.39
N ILE A 151 4.14 0.00 0.38
CA ILE A 151 3.47 0.74 -0.68
C ILE A 151 2.05 0.20 -0.78
N LEU A 152 1.07 1.07 -0.55
CA LEU A 152 -0.33 0.74 -0.78
C LEU A 152 -0.76 1.39 -2.09
N VAL A 153 -1.18 0.59 -3.06
CA VAL A 153 -1.55 1.04 -4.41
C VAL A 153 -3.02 0.75 -4.65
N ALA A 154 -3.80 1.74 -5.10
CA ALA A 154 -5.19 1.49 -5.48
C ALA A 154 -5.26 0.54 -6.68
N SER A 155 -6.21 -0.40 -6.66
CA SER A 155 -6.40 -1.37 -7.76
C SER A 155 -7.10 -0.76 -8.99
N ARG A 156 -7.63 0.45 -8.86
CA ARG A 156 -8.52 1.12 -9.81
C ARG A 156 -8.05 2.53 -10.11
N VAL A 157 -8.37 3.00 -11.31
CA VAL A 157 -8.08 4.37 -11.75
C VAL A 157 -8.97 5.37 -11.01
N VAL A 158 -8.41 6.50 -10.63
CA VAL A 158 -9.15 7.63 -10.07
C VAL A 158 -10.09 8.22 -11.12
N GLY A 159 -11.38 8.31 -10.79
CA GLY A 159 -12.37 9.08 -11.53
C GLY A 159 -12.92 10.26 -10.72
N ASP A 160 -13.72 11.12 -11.34
CA ASP A 160 -14.15 12.41 -10.77
C ASP A 160 -14.80 12.30 -9.38
N ARG A 161 -15.63 11.27 -9.18
CA ARG A 161 -16.43 11.10 -7.94
C ARG A 161 -16.10 9.84 -7.13
N ARG A 162 -15.39 8.89 -7.73
CA ARG A 162 -15.03 7.58 -7.16
C ARG A 162 -13.97 6.92 -8.03
N TYR A 163 -13.41 5.80 -7.57
CA TYR A 163 -12.62 4.93 -8.44
C TYR A 163 -13.47 4.35 -9.59
N GLY A 164 -12.83 4.20 -10.74
CA GLY A 164 -13.36 3.59 -11.95
C GLY A 164 -13.10 2.09 -11.99
N GLU A 165 -12.75 1.59 -13.19
CA GLU A 165 -12.52 0.16 -13.43
C GLU A 165 -11.17 -0.30 -12.87
N THR A 166 -11.09 -1.61 -12.60
CA THR A 166 -9.84 -2.25 -12.19
C THR A 166 -8.86 -2.24 -13.34
N CYS A 167 -7.61 -1.91 -13.03
CA CYS A 167 -6.53 -2.03 -13.99
C CYS A 167 -5.90 -3.42 -13.91
N THR A 168 -6.14 -4.27 -14.92
CA THR A 168 -5.59 -5.63 -14.97
C THR A 168 -4.08 -5.66 -15.17
N GLU A 169 -3.52 -4.75 -15.97
CA GLU A 169 -2.08 -4.61 -16.22
C GLU A 169 -1.30 -4.23 -14.94
N LEU A 170 -1.96 -3.56 -13.99
CA LEU A 170 -1.32 -3.06 -12.78
C LEU A 170 -0.71 -4.19 -11.95
N HIS A 171 -1.36 -5.35 -11.86
CA HIS A 171 -0.83 -6.46 -11.08
C HIS A 171 0.53 -6.93 -11.62
N GLU A 172 0.67 -7.08 -12.93
CA GLU A 172 1.92 -7.53 -13.56
C GLU A 172 3.04 -6.51 -13.32
N ARG A 173 2.76 -5.21 -13.48
CA ARG A 173 3.76 -4.16 -13.22
C ARG A 173 4.23 -4.15 -11.76
N LEU A 174 3.33 -4.37 -10.81
CA LEU A 174 3.66 -4.37 -9.39
C LEU A 174 4.33 -5.67 -8.94
N ASN A 175 3.87 -6.83 -9.42
CA ASN A 175 4.33 -8.13 -8.92
C ASN A 175 5.57 -8.66 -9.67
N ILE A 176 5.75 -8.27 -10.93
CA ILE A 176 6.90 -8.67 -11.74
C ILE A 176 7.86 -7.49 -11.87
N GLY A 177 7.45 -6.40 -12.53
CA GLY A 177 8.38 -5.31 -12.86
C GLY A 177 8.98 -4.60 -11.64
N LEU A 178 8.14 -4.21 -10.67
CA LEU A 178 8.61 -3.59 -9.44
C LEU A 178 9.41 -4.59 -8.59
N HIS A 179 9.02 -5.86 -8.55
CA HIS A 179 9.73 -6.91 -7.82
C HIS A 179 11.16 -7.12 -8.35
N GLU A 180 11.33 -7.21 -9.66
CA GLU A 180 12.64 -7.31 -10.31
C GLU A 180 13.51 -6.10 -9.98
N THR A 181 12.98 -4.90 -10.17
CA THR A 181 13.69 -3.64 -9.87
C THR A 181 14.10 -3.56 -8.38
N TRP A 182 13.25 -4.07 -7.48
CA TRP A 182 13.53 -4.08 -6.04
C TRP A 182 14.65 -5.06 -5.68
N ASN A 183 14.62 -6.27 -6.26
CA ASN A 183 15.66 -7.28 -6.03
C ASN A 183 17.01 -6.85 -6.59
N GLU A 184 17.03 -6.18 -7.74
CA GLU A 184 18.25 -5.58 -8.29
C GLU A 184 18.83 -4.53 -7.35
N TRP A 185 17.97 -3.74 -6.69
CA TRP A 185 18.42 -2.73 -5.72
C TRP A 185 18.96 -3.32 -4.41
N LEU A 186 18.49 -4.52 -4.03
CA LEU A 186 18.94 -5.22 -2.83
C LEU A 186 20.22 -6.04 -3.03
N SER A 187 20.61 -6.30 -4.29
CA SER A 187 21.78 -7.09 -4.68
C SER A 187 23.07 -6.27 -4.67
#